data_AF-A0A943YH15-F1
#
_entry.id   AF-A0A943YH15-F1
#
_cell.length_a   1.000
_cell.length_b   1.000
_cell.length_c   1.000
_cell.angle_alpha   90.00
_cell.angle_beta   90.00
_cell.angle_gamma   90.00
#
_symmetry.space_group_name_H-M   'P 1'
#
loop_
_entity.id
_entity.type
_entity.pdbx_description
1 polymer ?
#
loop_
_entity_poly.entity_id
_entity_poly.type
_entity_poly.pdbx_seq_one_letter_code
_entity_poly.pdbx_strand_id
1 'polypeptide(L)'
;MGRLNVRKFTHAHNMRYITEAEFADIAALCAGNPLYYEYYGCPPPTVDEVHADLEALPPGKSKRDKYYLGVFGRNGQLNAVLDLIVGWPDAETAWIGFFMVDAALQGCGEGSRIISELLEALTGYGFRRAALGVVSGNPQAEAFWLKNGFYFYGEPRKDRSPVIRTMERILNPPDKVRTHHIDIGGSHMNEYLDIKPEVREALEAGAPVVALESTILSHGMPWPENLDFAAKVEDVVRSEGAVPATMAVMGGKLKVGLSQEDLEVMCRADGVGKVSRRDVPVYIASGRNGATTVATTMLIAQMAGVRVFATGGIGGVHRHGEVTMDISADLQELAHTSVAVVCAGAKQILDIGRTLEYLETMGVPVIGVGTDEFPAFYCRRSGHKLDYAAKDEAEIAAILKAKWALGMEGGVLIANPIDEADGLDFNYMEGIINVALEAADAAGVHGKDITPFLLAKVKELTGGESFKSNVALALNNARVAAKIAVEYAKK
;
A
#
# COMPACT_ATOMS: atom_id res chain seq x y z
N MET A 1 32.65 12.97 8.48
CA MET A 1 32.19 12.06 7.41
C MET A 1 33.12 12.22 6.21
N GLY A 2 33.50 11.15 5.51
CA GLY A 2 34.28 11.27 4.27
C GLY A 2 33.47 11.96 3.17
N ARG A 3 34.14 12.46 2.11
CA ARG A 3 33.46 13.02 0.93
C ARG A 3 32.55 11.95 0.32
N LEU A 4 31.31 12.31 -0.01
CA LEU A 4 30.33 11.39 -0.57
C LEU A 4 30.79 10.93 -1.96
N ASN A 5 30.55 9.66 -2.29
CA ASN A 5 30.84 9.14 -3.62
C ASN A 5 29.70 9.52 -4.58
N VAL A 6 29.97 10.49 -5.45
CA VAL A 6 29.04 11.02 -6.47
C VAL A 6 28.51 9.95 -7.41
N ARG A 7 29.28 8.88 -7.68
CA ARG A 7 28.79 7.77 -8.53
C ARG A 7 27.62 7.01 -7.92
N LYS A 8 27.34 7.19 -6.62
CA LYS A 8 26.17 6.62 -5.96
C LYS A 8 24.94 7.52 -6.02
N PHE A 9 25.06 8.77 -6.48
CA PHE A 9 23.93 9.72 -6.51
C PHE A 9 22.92 9.41 -7.63
N THR A 10 23.32 8.60 -8.60
CA THR A 10 22.46 8.17 -9.70
C THR A 10 22.93 6.82 -10.24
N HIS A 11 21.98 6.01 -10.70
CA HIS A 11 22.23 4.74 -11.38
C HIS A 11 21.96 4.84 -12.88
N ALA A 12 21.09 5.77 -13.30
CA ALA A 12 20.65 5.91 -14.68
C ALA A 12 21.44 6.96 -15.48
N HIS A 13 22.13 7.89 -14.81
CA HIS A 13 22.75 9.04 -15.48
C HIS A 13 24.27 9.11 -15.27
N ASN A 14 24.94 9.75 -16.22
CA ASN A 14 26.35 10.10 -16.07
C ASN A 14 26.47 11.41 -15.26
N MET A 15 26.55 11.29 -13.94
CA MET A 15 26.74 12.43 -13.03
C MET A 15 28.20 12.58 -12.61
N ARG A 16 28.75 13.77 -12.78
CA ARG A 16 30.14 14.10 -12.40
C ARG A 16 30.27 15.54 -11.94
N TYR A 17 31.39 15.86 -11.30
CA TYR A 17 31.75 17.23 -10.99
C TYR A 17 31.90 18.06 -12.27
N ILE A 18 31.36 19.27 -12.21
CA ILE A 18 31.61 20.32 -13.19
C ILE A 18 33.05 20.80 -13.03
N THR A 19 33.67 21.13 -14.17
CA THR A 19 34.96 21.82 -14.25
C THR A 19 34.79 23.12 -15.02
N GLU A 20 35.83 23.95 -15.06
CA GLU A 20 35.82 25.21 -15.81
C GLU A 20 35.44 25.02 -17.29
N ALA A 21 35.74 23.85 -17.87
CA ALA A 21 35.38 23.52 -19.25
C ALA A 21 33.87 23.55 -19.51
N GLU A 22 33.03 23.34 -18.49
CA GLU A 22 31.57 23.29 -18.62
C GLU A 22 30.86 24.57 -18.16
N PHE A 23 31.57 25.62 -17.74
CA PHE A 23 30.91 26.85 -17.27
C PHE A 23 30.11 27.56 -18.37
N ALA A 24 30.63 27.55 -19.61
CA ALA A 24 29.90 28.07 -20.76
C ALA A 24 28.62 27.27 -21.03
N ASP A 25 28.68 25.94 -20.89
CA ASP A 25 27.50 25.07 -21.08
C ASP A 25 26.45 25.28 -19.99
N ILE A 26 26.86 25.54 -18.74
CA ILE A 26 25.93 25.87 -17.65
C ILE A 26 25.27 27.22 -17.89
N ALA A 27 26.04 28.24 -18.28
CA ALA A 27 25.48 29.56 -18.62
C ALA A 27 24.47 29.44 -19.77
N ALA A 28 24.77 28.61 -20.79
CA ALA A 28 23.85 28.33 -21.89
C ALA A 28 22.60 27.56 -21.46
N LEU A 29 22.73 26.53 -20.61
CA LEU A 29 21.61 25.77 -20.03
C LEU A 29 20.68 26.72 -19.24
N CYS A 30 21.25 27.62 -18.46
CA CYS A 30 20.51 28.63 -17.71
C CYS A 30 19.80 29.62 -18.65
N ALA A 31 20.48 30.12 -19.68
CA ALA A 31 19.87 31.00 -20.68
C ALA A 31 18.72 30.32 -21.44
N GLY A 32 18.78 28.99 -21.63
CA GLY A 32 17.70 28.18 -22.20
C GLY A 32 16.47 28.02 -21.29
N ASN A 33 16.53 28.49 -20.04
CA ASN A 33 15.46 28.36 -19.03
C ASN A 33 14.96 29.73 -18.52
N PRO A 34 14.46 30.62 -19.39
CA PRO A 34 14.19 32.02 -19.05
C PRO A 34 13.13 32.20 -17.96
N LEU A 35 12.11 31.32 -17.90
CA LEU A 35 11.02 31.41 -16.92
C LEU A 35 11.52 31.43 -15.47
N TYR A 36 12.55 30.63 -15.14
CA TYR A 36 13.12 30.62 -13.80
C TYR A 36 13.65 32.01 -13.40
N TYR A 37 14.36 32.65 -14.33
CA TYR A 37 15.01 33.94 -14.16
C TYR A 37 14.03 35.11 -14.17
N GLU A 38 12.94 35.02 -14.94
CA GLU A 38 11.82 35.96 -14.89
C GLU A 38 11.17 36.00 -13.51
N TYR A 39 10.90 34.84 -12.91
CA TYR A 39 10.38 34.77 -11.54
C TYR A 39 11.41 35.20 -10.50
N TYR A 40 12.69 34.87 -10.72
CA TYR A 40 13.77 35.28 -9.83
C TYR A 40 14.02 36.80 -9.89
N GLY A 41 13.67 37.46 -10.99
CA GLY A 41 13.87 38.90 -11.19
C GLY A 41 15.30 39.28 -11.54
N CYS A 42 16.09 38.38 -12.12
CA CYS A 42 17.45 38.65 -12.60
C CYS A 42 17.67 37.99 -13.98
N PRO A 43 18.65 38.43 -14.78
CA PRO A 43 19.02 37.72 -16.00
C PRO A 43 19.65 36.34 -15.68
N PRO A 44 19.71 35.42 -16.65
CA PRO A 44 20.53 34.21 -16.55
C PRO A 44 22.00 34.56 -16.27
N PRO A 45 22.72 33.74 -15.49
CA PRO A 45 24.10 34.01 -15.10
C PRO A 45 25.05 34.00 -16.30
N THR A 46 26.02 34.88 -16.24
CA THR A 46 27.24 34.86 -17.06
C THR A 46 28.18 33.75 -16.61
N VAL A 47 29.20 33.44 -17.43
CA VAL A 47 30.23 32.44 -17.09
C VAL A 47 30.95 32.77 -15.78
N ASP A 48 31.23 34.06 -15.55
CA ASP A 48 31.88 34.53 -14.33
C ASP A 48 30.98 34.36 -13.08
N GLU A 49 29.67 34.56 -13.24
CA GLU A 49 28.68 34.34 -12.18
C GLU A 49 28.50 32.85 -11.86
N VAL A 50 28.55 31.95 -12.86
CA VAL A 50 28.57 30.49 -12.63
C VAL A 50 29.79 30.10 -11.79
N HIS A 51 30.96 30.66 -12.08
CA HIS A 51 32.16 30.42 -11.29
C HIS A 51 32.00 30.95 -9.84
N ALA A 52 31.44 32.14 -9.67
CA ALA A 52 31.17 32.71 -8.35
C ALA A 52 30.19 31.83 -7.53
N ASP A 53 29.14 31.32 -8.16
CA ASP A 53 28.15 30.44 -7.52
C ASP A 53 28.75 29.09 -7.11
N LEU A 54 29.69 28.54 -7.90
CA LEU A 54 30.43 27.34 -7.55
C LEU A 54 31.27 27.51 -6.27
N GLU A 55 31.80 28.72 -6.06
CA GLU A 55 32.62 29.08 -4.91
C GLU A 55 31.79 29.48 -3.68
N ALA A 56 30.53 29.88 -3.87
CA ALA A 56 29.64 30.33 -2.81
C ALA A 56 29.31 29.20 -1.81
N LEU A 57 29.52 29.48 -0.52
CA LEU A 57 29.27 28.55 0.59
C LEU A 57 28.54 29.28 1.73
N PRO A 58 27.58 28.63 2.40
CA PRO A 58 26.97 29.19 3.59
C PRO A 58 27.96 29.19 4.77
N PRO A 59 27.71 30.00 5.82
CA PRO A 59 28.56 30.06 7.00
C PRO A 59 28.80 28.67 7.62
N GLY A 60 30.06 28.38 7.96
CA GLY A 60 30.45 27.12 8.60
C GLY A 60 30.64 25.94 7.64
N LYS A 61 30.52 26.14 6.32
CA LYS A 61 30.77 25.10 5.32
C LYS A 61 32.08 25.31 4.55
N SER A 62 32.60 24.21 4.03
CA SER A 62 33.80 24.16 3.21
C SER A 62 33.52 23.58 1.83
N LYS A 63 34.46 23.70 0.88
CA LYS A 63 34.35 23.07 -0.45
C LYS A 63 34.17 21.54 -0.40
N ARG A 64 34.51 20.89 0.71
CA ARG A 64 34.30 19.44 0.89
C ARG A 64 32.84 19.06 1.09
N ASP A 65 32.03 20.02 1.54
CA ASP A 65 30.61 19.85 1.83
C ASP A 65 29.73 20.19 0.63
N LYS A 66 30.29 20.80 -0.41
CA LYS A 66 29.59 21.25 -1.62
C LYS A 66 29.85 20.31 -2.81
N TYR A 67 28.80 20.07 -3.56
CA TYR A 67 28.75 19.19 -4.72
C TYR A 67 28.07 19.94 -5.86
N TYR A 68 28.88 20.53 -6.73
CA TYR A 68 28.41 21.18 -7.95
C TYR A 68 28.60 20.19 -9.12
N LEU A 69 27.48 19.63 -9.58
CA LEU A 69 27.45 18.42 -10.41
C LEU A 69 26.69 18.67 -11.71
N GLY A 70 27.21 18.10 -12.79
CA GLY A 70 26.53 18.03 -14.08
C GLY A 70 26.03 16.62 -14.35
N VAL A 71 24.87 16.52 -14.99
CA VAL A 71 24.28 15.29 -15.51
C VAL A 71 24.40 15.31 -17.02
N PHE A 72 25.14 14.36 -17.59
CA PHE A 72 25.48 14.36 -19.01
C PHE A 72 24.74 13.28 -19.78
N GLY A 73 24.30 13.62 -21.00
CA GLY A 73 23.74 12.69 -21.97
C GLY A 73 24.80 11.75 -22.56
N ARG A 74 24.35 10.75 -23.34
CA ARG A 74 25.25 9.77 -24.00
C ARG A 74 26.24 10.40 -24.99
N ASN A 75 25.86 11.54 -25.57
CA ASN A 75 26.68 12.33 -26.49
C ASN A 75 27.59 13.34 -25.76
N GLY A 76 27.60 13.36 -24.43
CA GLY A 76 28.40 14.28 -23.62
C GLY A 76 27.76 15.65 -23.40
N GLN A 77 26.54 15.91 -23.90
CA GLN A 77 25.85 17.18 -23.65
C GLN A 77 25.42 17.31 -22.19
N LEU A 78 25.39 18.53 -21.66
CA LEU A 78 24.91 18.82 -20.30
C LEU A 78 23.37 18.83 -20.28
N ASN A 79 22.76 17.83 -19.64
CA ASN A 79 21.29 17.71 -19.55
C ASN A 79 20.72 18.37 -18.28
N ALA A 80 21.49 18.43 -17.20
CA ALA A 80 21.08 19.07 -15.96
C ALA A 80 22.28 19.49 -15.11
N VAL A 81 22.08 20.45 -14.23
CA VAL A 81 23.05 20.90 -13.22
C VAL A 81 22.41 20.86 -11.83
N LEU A 82 23.21 20.48 -10.84
CA LEU A 82 22.81 20.34 -9.44
C LEU A 82 23.88 20.95 -8.53
N ASP A 83 23.50 21.91 -7.69
CA ASP A 83 24.28 22.38 -6.54
C ASP A 83 23.69 21.81 -5.25
N LEU A 84 24.52 21.07 -4.51
CA LEU A 84 24.14 20.41 -3.27
C LEU A 84 25.16 20.72 -2.17
N ILE A 85 24.68 21.12 -1.00
CA ILE A 85 25.49 21.38 0.19
C ILE A 85 25.03 20.46 1.32
N VAL A 86 25.90 19.60 1.81
CA VAL A 86 25.52 18.58 2.80
C VAL A 86 25.82 19.00 4.24
N GLY A 87 24.98 18.57 5.17
CA GLY A 87 25.03 18.92 6.58
C GLY A 87 24.71 20.39 6.87
N TRP A 88 23.85 21.03 6.07
CA TRP A 88 23.39 22.42 6.26
C TRP A 88 21.86 22.50 6.13
N PRO A 89 21.15 23.27 6.96
CA PRO A 89 21.65 24.14 8.05
C PRO A 89 22.14 23.40 9.29
N ASP A 90 21.89 22.10 9.38
CA ASP A 90 22.34 21.21 10.44
C ASP A 90 22.93 19.92 9.86
N ALA A 91 23.63 19.14 10.70
CA ALA A 91 24.38 17.96 10.27
C ALA A 91 23.54 16.88 9.56
N GLU A 92 22.22 16.88 9.75
CA GLU A 92 21.31 15.87 9.21
C GLU A 92 20.67 16.27 7.88
N THR A 93 20.88 17.51 7.43
CA THR A 93 20.18 18.09 6.28
C THR A 93 21.09 18.23 5.06
N ALA A 94 20.62 17.79 3.90
CA ALA A 94 21.24 18.03 2.61
C ALA A 94 20.48 19.14 1.86
N TRP A 95 21.15 20.26 1.59
CA TRP A 95 20.55 21.43 0.97
C TRP A 95 20.76 21.45 -0.54
N ILE A 96 19.68 21.43 -1.32
CA ILE A 96 19.72 21.61 -2.77
C ILE A 96 19.69 23.12 -3.02
N GLY A 97 20.85 23.68 -3.38
CA GLY A 97 21.03 25.11 -3.64
C GLY A 97 20.50 25.51 -5.01
N PHE A 98 20.75 24.67 -6.02
CA PHE A 98 20.33 24.91 -7.39
C PHE A 98 20.07 23.59 -8.09
N PHE A 99 19.01 23.51 -8.88
CA PHE A 99 18.75 22.38 -9.75
C PHE A 99 18.03 22.86 -10.99
N MET A 100 18.59 22.54 -12.16
CA MET A 100 18.01 22.92 -13.44
C MET A 100 18.22 21.81 -14.45
N VAL A 101 17.18 21.52 -15.23
CA VAL A 101 17.19 20.55 -16.31
C VAL A 101 16.99 21.30 -17.62
N ASP A 102 17.69 20.86 -18.66
CA ASP A 102 17.53 21.38 -20.02
C ASP A 102 16.04 21.44 -20.41
N ALA A 103 15.63 22.56 -20.99
CA ALA A 103 14.23 22.83 -21.33
C ALA A 103 13.63 21.75 -22.23
N ALA A 104 14.42 21.14 -23.13
CA ALA A 104 13.96 20.08 -24.03
C ALA A 104 13.66 18.76 -23.31
N LEU A 105 14.15 18.57 -22.08
CA LEU A 105 13.92 17.37 -21.27
C LEU A 105 12.86 17.58 -20.18
N GLN A 106 12.28 18.79 -20.10
CA GLN A 106 11.21 19.07 -19.14
C GLN A 106 9.91 18.35 -19.53
N GLY A 107 9.13 17.97 -18.52
CA GLY A 107 7.87 17.23 -18.72
C GLY A 107 8.04 15.72 -19.00
N CYS A 108 9.24 15.25 -19.34
CA CYS A 108 9.51 13.83 -19.62
C CYS A 108 9.85 12.98 -18.38
N GLY A 109 9.86 13.59 -17.19
CA GLY A 109 10.15 12.89 -15.93
C GLY A 109 11.63 12.77 -15.56
N GLU A 110 12.55 13.17 -16.44
CA GLU A 110 14.02 13.10 -16.21
C GLU A 110 14.46 13.81 -14.92
N GLY A 111 14.00 15.05 -14.71
CA GLY A 111 14.32 15.79 -13.49
C GLY A 111 13.84 15.08 -12.22
N SER A 112 12.66 14.46 -12.26
CA SER A 112 12.13 13.72 -11.11
C SER A 112 12.93 12.43 -10.85
N ARG A 113 13.41 11.76 -11.90
CA ARG A 113 14.30 10.59 -11.76
C ARG A 113 15.62 10.98 -11.11
N ILE A 114 16.26 12.06 -11.58
CA ILE A 114 17.52 12.57 -11.00
C ILE A 114 17.35 12.88 -9.51
N ILE A 115 16.31 13.61 -9.14
CA ILE A 115 16.05 13.97 -7.73
C ILE A 115 15.72 12.73 -6.91
N SER A 116 14.91 11.80 -7.41
CA SER A 116 14.59 10.57 -6.68
C SER A 116 15.86 9.77 -6.34
N GLU A 117 16.74 9.55 -7.33
CA GLU A 117 17.99 8.79 -7.13
C GLU A 117 18.96 9.52 -6.18
N LEU A 118 19.03 10.85 -6.28
CA LEU A 118 19.83 11.68 -5.38
C LEU A 118 19.37 11.52 -3.92
N LEU A 119 18.08 11.66 -3.67
CA LEU A 119 17.49 11.56 -2.32
C LEU A 119 17.69 10.15 -1.76
N GLU A 120 17.57 9.12 -2.60
CA GLU A 120 17.88 7.75 -2.26
C GLU A 120 19.34 7.57 -1.82
N ALA A 121 20.29 8.13 -2.56
CA ALA A 121 21.70 8.11 -2.19
C ALA A 121 21.97 8.84 -0.87
N LEU A 122 21.42 10.05 -0.69
CA LEU A 122 21.57 10.84 0.53
C LEU A 122 21.02 10.10 1.76
N THR A 123 19.92 9.39 1.60
CA THR A 123 19.37 8.50 2.61
C THR A 123 20.38 7.42 3.01
N GLY A 124 21.00 6.75 2.02
CA GLY A 124 22.03 5.73 2.25
C GLY A 124 23.31 6.28 2.89
N TYR A 125 23.54 7.58 2.80
CA TYR A 125 24.59 8.29 3.52
C TYR A 125 24.16 8.75 4.93
N GLY A 126 22.92 8.52 5.34
CA GLY A 126 22.44 8.84 6.68
C GLY A 126 21.91 10.27 6.86
N PHE A 127 21.72 11.02 5.76
CA PHE A 127 20.96 12.28 5.85
C PHE A 127 19.50 11.97 6.16
N ARG A 128 18.88 12.80 7.00
CA ARG A 128 17.48 12.64 7.40
C ARG A 128 16.55 13.60 6.70
N ARG A 129 17.07 14.70 6.15
CA ARG A 129 16.29 15.72 5.47
C ARG A 129 17.00 16.19 4.20
N ALA A 130 16.21 16.50 3.18
CA ALA A 130 16.63 17.34 2.07
C ALA A 130 15.83 18.64 2.12
N ALA A 131 16.48 19.78 1.90
CA ALA A 131 15.83 21.08 1.93
C ALA A 131 16.28 21.97 0.77
N LEU A 132 15.44 22.93 0.39
CA LEU A 132 15.72 23.85 -0.71
C LEU A 132 14.95 25.17 -0.53
N GLY A 133 15.41 26.20 -1.23
CA GLY A 133 14.65 27.43 -1.42
C GLY A 133 13.96 27.43 -2.77
N VAL A 134 12.69 27.82 -2.81
CA VAL A 134 11.94 28.06 -4.04
C VAL A 134 11.47 29.52 -4.09
N VAL A 135 11.52 30.12 -5.27
CA VAL A 135 10.97 31.45 -5.50
C VAL A 135 9.45 31.39 -5.38
N SER A 136 8.89 32.16 -4.45
CA SER A 136 7.45 32.21 -4.20
C SER A 136 6.71 32.69 -5.45
N GLY A 137 5.71 31.93 -5.87
CA GLY A 137 4.89 32.28 -7.03
C GLY A 137 5.46 31.81 -8.36
N ASN A 138 6.52 31.00 -8.37
CA ASN A 138 6.94 30.22 -9.54
C ASN A 138 6.18 28.86 -9.55
N PRO A 139 5.03 28.74 -10.26
CA PRO A 139 4.19 27.55 -10.18
C PRO A 139 4.88 26.30 -10.76
N GLN A 140 5.78 26.47 -11.73
CA GLN A 140 6.49 25.35 -12.34
C GLN A 140 7.47 24.72 -11.34
N ALA A 141 8.27 25.55 -10.66
CA ALA A 141 9.21 25.08 -9.65
C ALA A 141 8.48 24.50 -8.43
N GLU A 142 7.46 25.19 -7.92
CA GLU A 142 6.66 24.70 -6.79
C GLU A 142 5.99 23.35 -7.12
N ALA A 143 5.34 23.22 -8.28
CA ALA A 143 4.72 21.96 -8.69
C ALA A 143 5.74 20.83 -8.89
N PHE A 144 6.92 21.13 -9.43
CA PHE A 144 8.00 20.15 -9.57
C PHE A 144 8.44 19.61 -8.20
N TRP A 145 8.71 20.47 -7.23
CA TRP A 145 9.19 20.03 -5.92
C TRP A 145 8.09 19.33 -5.11
N LEU A 146 6.84 19.80 -5.16
CA LEU A 146 5.69 19.12 -4.57
C LEU A 146 5.52 17.70 -5.14
N LYS A 147 5.61 17.55 -6.46
CA LYS A 147 5.57 16.24 -7.13
C LYS A 147 6.71 15.32 -6.67
N ASN A 148 7.86 15.88 -6.33
CA ASN A 148 9.03 15.14 -5.82
C ASN A 148 9.02 14.96 -4.29
N GLY A 149 7.87 15.14 -3.64
CA GLY A 149 7.66 14.85 -2.22
C GLY A 149 8.22 15.89 -1.26
N PHE A 150 8.57 17.08 -1.74
CA PHE A 150 8.89 18.21 -0.87
C PHE A 150 7.62 18.94 -0.45
N TYR A 151 7.60 19.50 0.74
CA TYR A 151 6.51 20.33 1.25
C TYR A 151 7.06 21.64 1.80
N PHE A 152 6.23 22.68 1.86
CA PHE A 152 6.64 23.97 2.42
C PHE A 152 6.87 23.87 3.92
N TYR A 153 7.97 24.45 4.40
CA TYR A 153 8.35 24.45 5.81
C TYR A 153 8.89 25.82 6.23
N GLY A 154 8.52 26.23 7.44
CA GLY A 154 8.90 27.52 8.01
C GLY A 154 8.24 28.73 7.35
N GLU A 155 8.56 29.91 7.88
CA GLU A 155 8.03 31.18 7.38
C GLU A 155 8.74 31.61 6.08
N PRO A 156 8.01 32.22 5.12
CA PRO A 156 8.62 32.81 3.94
C PRO A 156 9.65 33.88 4.31
N ARG A 157 10.81 33.87 3.66
CA ARG A 157 11.81 34.93 3.79
C ARG A 157 11.39 36.13 2.94
N LYS A 158 10.68 37.06 3.59
CA LYS A 158 10.14 38.30 3.01
C LYS A 158 11.09 39.49 3.09
N ASP A 159 12.25 39.31 3.71
CA ASP A 159 13.32 40.31 3.91
C ASP A 159 14.10 40.62 2.62
N ARG A 160 13.82 39.90 1.54
CA ARG A 160 14.45 40.05 0.21
C ARG A 160 13.42 39.87 -0.90
N SER A 161 13.69 40.49 -2.05
CA SER A 161 12.96 40.27 -3.29
C SER A 161 13.84 39.46 -4.25
N PRO A 162 13.35 38.35 -4.83
CA PRO A 162 12.00 37.80 -4.67
C PRO A 162 11.83 37.09 -3.32
N VAL A 163 10.58 36.92 -2.88
CA VAL A 163 10.27 36.18 -1.65
C VAL A 163 10.67 34.72 -1.86
N ILE A 164 11.51 34.18 -0.98
CA ILE A 164 11.93 32.77 -1.03
C ILE A 164 11.18 31.99 0.04
N ARG A 165 10.56 30.88 -0.35
CA ARG A 165 9.94 29.91 0.56
C ARG A 165 10.86 28.70 0.69
N THR A 166 10.97 28.16 1.89
CA THR A 166 11.74 26.93 2.10
C THR A 166 10.82 25.74 1.89
N MET A 167 11.32 24.73 1.20
CA MET A 167 10.68 23.42 1.13
C MET A 167 11.64 22.36 1.68
N GLU A 168 11.09 21.33 2.29
CA GLU A 168 11.87 20.19 2.77
C GLU A 168 11.20 18.86 2.46
N ARG A 169 11.97 17.79 2.53
CA ARG A 169 11.55 16.40 2.46
C ARG A 169 12.29 15.57 3.49
N ILE A 170 11.58 14.78 4.27
CA ILE A 170 12.18 13.81 5.19
C ILE A 170 12.64 12.59 4.38
N LEU A 171 13.91 12.20 4.56
CA LEU A 171 14.60 11.13 3.84
C LEU A 171 14.62 9.80 4.60
N ASN A 172 14.79 9.88 5.92
CA ASN A 172 14.85 8.76 6.85
C ASN A 172 13.91 9.04 8.03
N PRO A 173 12.61 8.68 7.95
CA PRO A 173 11.81 8.55 9.16
C PRO A 173 12.39 7.43 10.05
N PRO A 174 12.28 7.51 11.38
CA PRO A 174 12.70 6.41 12.26
C PRO A 174 11.98 5.12 11.82
N ASP A 175 12.76 4.13 11.40
CA ASP A 175 12.36 2.77 11.00
C ASP A 175 11.21 2.64 9.98
N LYS A 176 11.56 2.50 8.68
CA LYS A 176 10.82 1.60 7.77
C LYS A 176 11.62 1.29 6.50
N VAL A 177 11.72 -0.02 6.23
CA VAL A 177 12.17 -0.64 4.98
C VAL A 177 11.39 -0.06 3.79
N ARG A 178 12.11 0.36 2.74
CA ARG A 178 11.55 0.93 1.51
C ARG A 178 10.77 -0.10 0.69
N THR A 179 9.54 0.25 0.35
CA THR A 179 8.85 -0.13 -0.89
C THR A 179 8.18 1.13 -1.42
N HIS A 180 8.16 1.35 -2.73
CA HIS A 180 7.42 2.44 -3.36
C HIS A 180 5.95 2.37 -2.91
N HIS A 181 5.59 3.21 -1.93
CA HIS A 181 4.22 3.48 -1.55
C HIS A 181 3.91 4.88 -2.05
N ILE A 182 2.72 5.06 -2.60
CA ILE A 182 1.99 6.31 -2.41
C ILE A 182 1.92 6.51 -0.89
N ASP A 183 2.78 7.39 -0.39
CA ASP A 183 2.91 7.69 1.04
C ASP A 183 1.61 8.35 1.52
N ILE A 184 0.67 7.52 1.98
CA ILE A 184 -0.34 7.92 2.97
C ILE A 184 0.25 7.56 4.33
N GLY A 185 1.32 8.24 4.73
CA GLY A 185 2.10 7.80 5.89
C GLY A 185 3.19 8.73 6.41
N GLY A 186 3.09 10.04 6.16
CA GLY A 186 3.73 11.05 7.03
C GLY A 186 2.85 11.29 8.26
N SER A 187 3.39 11.83 9.34
CA SER A 187 2.74 12.08 10.64
C SER A 187 1.56 13.07 10.65
N HIS A 188 0.81 13.20 9.56
CA HIS A 188 -0.61 13.47 9.62
C HIS A 188 -1.29 12.13 9.79
N MET A 189 -1.87 11.84 10.96
CA MET A 189 -2.83 10.73 11.06
C MET A 189 -3.76 10.87 9.87
N ASN A 190 -3.82 9.85 9.00
CA ASN A 190 -4.79 9.82 7.93
C ASN A 190 -6.12 10.17 8.57
N GLU A 191 -6.69 11.32 8.22
CA GLU A 191 -7.80 11.89 8.99
C GLU A 191 -9.02 10.97 8.95
N TYR A 192 -9.04 10.00 8.03
CA TYR A 192 -10.07 8.99 7.93
C TYR A 192 -9.78 7.73 8.75
N LEU A 193 -8.54 7.44 9.15
CA LEU A 193 -8.22 6.27 9.99
C LEU A 193 -8.49 6.55 11.47
N ASP A 194 -9.16 5.62 12.13
CA ASP A 194 -9.31 5.55 13.58
C ASP A 194 -8.78 4.20 14.06
N ILE A 195 -7.61 4.20 14.70
CA ILE A 195 -6.88 3.01 15.11
C ILE A 195 -7.03 2.81 16.61
N LYS A 196 -7.57 1.65 17.01
CA LYS A 196 -7.71 1.24 18.41
C LYS A 196 -6.32 1.28 19.10
N PRO A 197 -6.20 1.82 20.33
CA PRO A 197 -4.91 2.02 20.99
C PRO A 197 -4.01 0.78 21.01
N GLU A 198 -4.56 -0.38 21.35
CA GLU A 198 -3.83 -1.66 21.36
C GLU A 198 -3.20 -2.01 20.00
N VAL A 199 -3.95 -1.78 18.90
CA VAL A 199 -3.46 -2.05 17.54
C VAL A 199 -2.36 -1.06 17.15
N ARG A 200 -2.53 0.21 17.53
CA ARG A 200 -1.51 1.25 17.31
C ARG A 200 -0.20 0.91 18.02
N GLU A 201 -0.26 0.56 19.30
CA GLU A 201 0.90 0.17 20.09
C GLU A 201 1.61 -1.06 19.47
N ALA A 202 0.85 -2.05 19.02
CA ALA A 202 1.40 -3.22 18.34
C ALA A 202 2.13 -2.85 17.04
N LEU A 203 1.53 -2.00 16.21
CA LEU A 203 2.13 -1.53 14.96
C LEU A 203 3.40 -0.71 15.19
N GLU A 204 3.39 0.19 16.18
CA GLU A 204 4.54 1.02 16.55
C GLU A 204 5.70 0.17 17.11
N ALA A 205 5.39 -0.91 17.83
CA ALA A 205 6.37 -1.87 18.33
C ALA A 205 6.87 -2.86 17.26
N GLY A 206 6.29 -2.86 16.05
CA GLY A 206 6.57 -3.87 15.02
C GLY A 206 6.05 -5.27 15.40
N ALA A 207 5.09 -5.35 16.31
CA ALA A 207 4.46 -6.60 16.71
C ALA A 207 3.49 -7.12 15.62
N PRO A 208 3.25 -8.44 15.56
CA PRO A 208 2.36 -9.03 14.57
C PRO A 208 0.90 -8.60 14.80
N VAL A 209 0.27 -8.11 13.72
CA VAL A 209 -1.15 -7.72 13.69
C VAL A 209 -1.85 -8.49 12.57
N VAL A 210 -3.05 -8.99 12.84
CA VAL A 210 -3.90 -9.67 11.85
C VAL A 210 -5.18 -8.87 11.65
N ALA A 211 -5.40 -8.41 10.43
CA ALA A 211 -6.67 -7.80 10.04
C ALA A 211 -7.79 -8.86 10.02
N LEU A 212 -9.02 -8.44 10.35
CA LEU A 212 -10.23 -9.24 10.25
C LEU A 212 -11.32 -8.39 9.58
N GLU A 213 -12.18 -8.98 8.74
CA GLU A 213 -13.28 -8.23 8.10
C GLU A 213 -14.55 -8.20 8.95
N SER A 214 -15.40 -7.20 8.76
CA SER A 214 -16.70 -7.10 9.43
C SER A 214 -17.87 -7.61 8.58
N THR A 215 -17.75 -7.75 7.25
CA THR A 215 -18.85 -8.29 6.41
C THR A 215 -19.28 -9.69 6.83
N ILE A 216 -18.33 -10.52 7.27
CA ILE A 216 -18.64 -11.86 7.78
C ILE A 216 -19.53 -11.79 9.03
N LEU A 217 -19.36 -10.77 9.87
CA LEU A 217 -20.14 -10.55 11.09
C LEU A 217 -21.55 -10.04 10.75
N SER A 218 -21.66 -9.03 9.89
CA SER A 218 -22.96 -8.37 9.60
C SER A 218 -23.82 -9.09 8.57
N HIS A 219 -23.20 -9.78 7.60
CA HIS A 219 -23.89 -10.33 6.43
C HIS A 219 -23.52 -11.78 6.11
N GLY A 220 -22.55 -12.36 6.81
CA GLY A 220 -22.10 -13.74 6.61
C GLY A 220 -22.58 -14.73 7.67
N MET A 221 -22.88 -14.24 8.88
CA MET A 221 -23.30 -15.05 10.03
C MET A 221 -24.53 -14.44 10.71
N PRO A 222 -25.44 -15.27 11.25
CA PRO A 222 -26.63 -14.79 11.94
C PRO A 222 -26.30 -14.18 13.31
N TRP A 223 -27.14 -13.26 13.75
CA TRP A 223 -27.19 -12.82 15.15
C TRP A 223 -27.99 -13.81 16.00
N PRO A 224 -27.57 -14.14 17.24
CA PRO A 224 -26.40 -13.62 17.96
C PRO A 224 -25.09 -14.42 17.77
N GLU A 225 -25.09 -15.51 16.99
CA GLU A 225 -23.95 -16.41 16.87
C GLU A 225 -22.68 -15.72 16.31
N ASN A 226 -22.87 -14.67 15.51
CA ASN A 226 -21.80 -13.84 14.97
C ASN A 226 -21.00 -13.09 16.04
N LEU A 227 -21.60 -12.72 17.17
CA LEU A 227 -20.90 -12.05 18.28
C LEU A 227 -19.97 -13.01 19.02
N ASP A 228 -20.45 -14.23 19.29
CA ASP A 228 -19.63 -15.32 19.86
C ASP A 228 -18.48 -15.68 18.92
N PHE A 229 -18.74 -15.70 17.61
CA PHE A 229 -17.70 -15.91 16.60
C PHE A 229 -16.65 -14.80 16.62
N ALA A 230 -17.07 -13.53 16.69
CA ALA A 230 -16.16 -12.38 16.76
C ALA A 230 -15.21 -12.48 17.96
N ALA A 231 -15.71 -12.83 19.14
CA ALA A 231 -14.88 -13.04 20.32
C ALA A 231 -13.89 -14.20 20.12
N LYS A 232 -14.37 -15.35 19.63
CA LYS A 232 -13.52 -16.54 19.41
C LYS A 232 -12.41 -16.30 18.40
N VAL A 233 -12.68 -15.57 17.31
CA VAL A 233 -11.65 -15.30 16.31
C VAL A 233 -10.58 -14.35 16.85
N GLU A 234 -10.95 -13.34 17.65
CA GLU A 234 -9.98 -12.49 18.34
C GLU A 234 -9.12 -13.31 19.32
N ASP A 235 -9.73 -14.21 20.10
CA ASP A 235 -9.02 -15.09 21.02
C ASP A 235 -8.04 -16.02 20.31
N VAL A 236 -8.42 -16.59 19.16
CA VAL A 236 -7.53 -17.44 18.36
C VAL A 236 -6.30 -16.66 17.92
N VAL A 237 -6.48 -15.45 17.35
CA VAL A 237 -5.37 -14.60 16.91
C VAL A 237 -4.44 -14.27 18.09
N ARG A 238 -5.00 -13.92 19.25
CA ARG A 238 -4.25 -13.61 20.47
C ARG A 238 -3.46 -14.83 20.98
N SER A 239 -4.08 -16.01 20.97
CA SER A 239 -3.46 -17.25 21.46
C SER A 239 -2.22 -17.66 20.66
N GLU A 240 -2.13 -17.26 19.39
CA GLU A 240 -0.99 -17.50 18.51
C GLU A 240 0.05 -16.36 18.56
N GLY A 241 -0.16 -15.34 19.41
CA GLY A 241 0.81 -14.27 19.65
C GLY A 241 0.69 -13.06 18.73
N ALA A 242 -0.45 -12.87 18.06
CA ALA A 242 -0.74 -11.68 17.25
C ALA A 242 -1.88 -10.83 17.84
N VAL A 243 -1.96 -9.57 17.42
CA VAL A 243 -3.04 -8.65 17.81
C VAL A 243 -4.13 -8.63 16.73
N PRO A 244 -5.40 -8.92 17.06
CA PRO A 244 -6.50 -8.85 16.10
C PRO A 244 -6.93 -7.39 15.84
N ALA A 245 -7.24 -7.08 14.59
CA ALA A 245 -7.72 -5.78 14.17
C ALA A 245 -8.92 -5.94 13.22
N THR A 246 -10.13 -6.04 13.80
CA THR A 246 -11.38 -6.03 13.04
C THR A 246 -11.59 -4.67 12.38
N MET A 247 -11.81 -4.65 11.06
CA MET A 247 -11.95 -3.43 10.27
C MET A 247 -13.42 -3.11 10.01
N ALA A 248 -13.79 -1.82 10.03
CA ALA A 248 -15.13 -1.36 9.67
C ALA A 248 -15.11 0.09 9.17
N VAL A 249 -16.24 0.57 8.62
CA VAL A 249 -16.50 2.00 8.45
C VAL A 249 -17.54 2.43 9.47
N MET A 250 -17.23 3.41 10.33
CA MET A 250 -18.16 3.88 11.36
C MET A 250 -18.04 5.39 11.55
N GLY A 251 -19.15 6.10 11.55
CA GLY A 251 -19.18 7.53 11.87
C GLY A 251 -18.24 8.39 10.99
N GLY A 252 -18.03 7.99 9.74
CA GLY A 252 -17.12 8.71 8.82
C GLY A 252 -15.64 8.37 8.99
N LYS A 253 -15.32 7.29 9.73
CA LYS A 253 -13.95 6.80 9.95
C LYS A 253 -13.79 5.36 9.49
N LEU A 254 -12.60 5.04 9.00
CA LEU A 254 -12.09 3.70 8.75
C LEU A 254 -11.49 3.18 10.06
N LYS A 255 -12.20 2.27 10.72
CA LYS A 255 -11.84 1.70 12.01
C LYS A 255 -10.81 0.59 11.82
N VAL A 256 -9.77 0.61 12.64
CA VAL A 256 -8.71 -0.40 12.72
C VAL A 256 -8.68 -0.99 14.12
N GLY A 257 -9.36 -2.13 14.28
CA GLY A 257 -9.73 -2.66 15.58
C GLY A 257 -11.02 -2.03 16.10
N LEU A 258 -11.93 -2.85 16.61
CA LEU A 258 -13.22 -2.42 17.14
C LEU A 258 -13.26 -2.55 18.67
N SER A 259 -14.04 -1.69 19.33
CA SER A 259 -14.43 -1.93 20.72
C SER A 259 -15.50 -3.03 20.80
N GLN A 260 -15.83 -3.47 22.02
CA GLN A 260 -16.91 -4.43 22.22
C GLN A 260 -18.26 -3.85 21.75
N GLU A 261 -18.50 -2.57 22.01
CA GLU A 261 -19.71 -1.88 21.56
C GLU A 261 -19.76 -1.76 20.03
N ASP A 262 -18.63 -1.43 19.40
CA ASP A 262 -18.52 -1.37 17.94
C ASP A 262 -18.79 -2.76 17.30
N LEU A 263 -18.27 -3.84 17.91
CA LEU A 263 -18.53 -5.22 17.49
C LEU A 263 -20.01 -5.58 17.60
N GLU A 264 -20.68 -5.21 18.69
CA GLU A 264 -22.12 -5.43 18.85
C GLU A 264 -22.93 -4.72 17.78
N VAL A 265 -22.58 -3.46 17.43
CA VAL A 265 -23.22 -2.72 16.33
C VAL A 265 -23.06 -3.47 15.00
N MET A 266 -21.85 -3.94 14.69
CA MET A 266 -21.58 -4.70 13.46
C MET A 266 -22.35 -6.03 13.44
N CYS A 267 -22.41 -6.74 14.57
CA CYS A 267 -23.09 -8.03 14.65
C CYS A 267 -24.62 -7.92 14.60
N ARG A 268 -25.21 -6.88 15.21
CA ARG A 268 -26.65 -6.61 15.07
C ARG A 268 -27.03 -6.22 13.64
N ALA A 269 -26.12 -5.53 12.95
CA ALA A 269 -26.25 -5.10 11.56
C ALA A 269 -27.42 -4.14 11.29
N ASP A 270 -28.00 -3.53 12.32
CA ASP A 270 -29.08 -2.54 12.18
C ASP A 270 -28.56 -1.27 11.48
N GLY A 271 -28.98 -1.06 10.23
CA GLY A 271 -28.52 0.07 9.42
C GLY A 271 -27.04 0.00 9.01
N VAL A 272 -26.42 -1.18 9.10
CA VAL A 272 -25.04 -1.43 8.66
C VAL A 272 -25.07 -1.91 7.21
N GLY A 273 -24.42 -1.18 6.32
CA GLY A 273 -24.34 -1.57 4.91
C GLY A 273 -23.10 -2.41 4.59
N LYS A 274 -23.18 -3.24 3.55
CA LYS A 274 -22.02 -3.94 2.97
C LYS A 274 -21.18 -2.97 2.14
N VAL A 275 -19.91 -2.77 2.50
CA VAL A 275 -19.00 -1.74 1.93
C VAL A 275 -17.85 -2.40 1.19
N SER A 276 -17.87 -2.32 -0.14
CA SER A 276 -16.73 -2.61 -1.00
C SER A 276 -15.97 -1.32 -1.35
N ARG A 277 -14.86 -1.42 -2.10
CA ARG A 277 -13.95 -0.29 -2.38
C ARG A 277 -14.67 0.96 -2.91
N ARG A 278 -15.63 0.78 -3.81
CA ARG A 278 -16.42 1.88 -4.41
C ARG A 278 -17.34 2.60 -3.43
N ASP A 279 -17.73 1.92 -2.35
CA ASP A 279 -18.70 2.42 -1.38
C ASP A 279 -18.00 3.30 -0.32
N VAL A 280 -16.68 3.11 -0.10
CA VAL A 280 -15.90 3.78 0.96
C VAL A 280 -16.08 5.29 0.98
N PRO A 281 -15.89 6.05 -0.12
CA PRO A 281 -16.00 7.51 -0.08
C PRO A 281 -17.41 7.97 0.32
N VAL A 282 -18.44 7.23 -0.09
CA VAL A 282 -19.84 7.53 0.21
C VAL A 282 -20.12 7.32 1.69
N TYR A 283 -19.66 6.21 2.28
CA TYR A 283 -19.88 5.91 3.71
C TYR A 283 -19.09 6.86 4.62
N ILE A 284 -17.86 7.20 4.23
CA ILE A 284 -17.06 8.23 4.91
C ILE A 284 -17.80 9.57 4.92
N ALA A 285 -18.17 10.08 3.75
CA ALA A 285 -18.79 11.40 3.62
C ALA A 285 -20.16 11.51 4.29
N SER A 286 -20.93 10.42 4.33
CA SER A 286 -22.26 10.40 4.93
C SER A 286 -22.29 9.98 6.40
N GLY A 287 -21.14 9.63 6.99
CA GLY A 287 -21.05 9.20 8.38
C GLY A 287 -21.74 7.86 8.68
N ARG A 288 -22.02 7.05 7.65
CA ARG A 288 -22.77 5.78 7.80
C ARG A 288 -21.89 4.66 8.34
N ASN A 289 -22.52 3.71 9.02
CA ASN A 289 -21.88 2.48 9.46
C ASN A 289 -21.90 1.44 8.33
N GLY A 290 -20.78 0.76 8.15
CA GLY A 290 -20.61 -0.19 7.08
C GLY A 290 -19.62 -1.30 7.39
N ALA A 291 -20.06 -2.53 7.14
CA ALA A 291 -19.27 -3.72 7.27
C ALA A 291 -18.40 -3.88 6.02
N THR A 292 -17.09 -4.03 6.20
CA THR A 292 -16.11 -4.00 5.12
C THR A 292 -15.97 -5.38 4.51
N THR A 293 -15.97 -5.47 3.17
CA THR A 293 -15.66 -6.72 2.46
C THR A 293 -14.15 -7.01 2.52
N VAL A 294 -13.72 -8.12 1.94
CA VAL A 294 -12.29 -8.42 1.71
C VAL A 294 -11.58 -7.23 1.06
N ALA A 295 -12.10 -6.70 -0.06
CA ALA A 295 -11.49 -5.54 -0.73
C ALA A 295 -11.27 -4.34 0.19
N THR A 296 -12.31 -3.88 0.89
CA THR A 296 -12.20 -2.72 1.77
C THR A 296 -11.33 -3.00 3.00
N THR A 297 -11.37 -4.21 3.52
CA THR A 297 -10.54 -4.62 4.66
C THR A 297 -9.06 -4.60 4.29
N MET A 298 -8.69 -5.07 3.10
CA MET A 298 -7.32 -4.97 2.59
C MET A 298 -6.87 -3.51 2.43
N LEU A 299 -7.74 -2.65 1.88
CA LEU A 299 -7.48 -1.22 1.74
C LEU A 299 -7.14 -0.60 3.11
N ILE A 300 -8.00 -0.81 4.11
CA ILE A 300 -7.80 -0.30 5.48
C ILE A 300 -6.54 -0.89 6.11
N ALA A 301 -6.31 -2.20 5.96
CA ALA A 301 -5.14 -2.89 6.48
C ALA A 301 -3.83 -2.29 5.91
N GLN A 302 -3.74 -2.09 4.60
CA GLN A 302 -2.57 -1.46 3.99
C GLN A 302 -2.38 -0.02 4.48
N MET A 303 -3.45 0.76 4.57
CA MET A 303 -3.39 2.13 5.09
C MET A 303 -2.90 2.18 6.55
N ALA A 304 -3.22 1.16 7.36
CA ALA A 304 -2.76 1.03 8.73
C ALA A 304 -1.37 0.40 8.86
N GLY A 305 -0.81 -0.16 7.78
CA GLY A 305 0.47 -0.89 7.81
C GLY A 305 0.36 -2.36 8.26
N VAL A 306 -0.85 -2.93 8.29
CA VAL A 306 -1.10 -4.35 8.58
C VAL A 306 -0.90 -5.16 7.29
N ARG A 307 -0.10 -6.24 7.36
CA ARG A 307 0.30 -7.04 6.18
C ARG A 307 -0.41 -8.38 6.02
N VAL A 308 -1.12 -8.85 7.05
CA VAL A 308 -1.80 -10.15 7.04
C VAL A 308 -3.26 -9.99 7.43
N PHE A 309 -4.14 -10.64 6.69
CA PHE A 309 -5.59 -10.57 6.84
C PHE A 309 -6.18 -11.99 6.79
N ALA A 310 -7.03 -12.33 7.76
CA ALA A 310 -7.81 -13.58 7.75
C ALA A 310 -9.29 -13.33 7.42
N THR A 311 -9.84 -14.14 6.51
CA THR A 311 -11.27 -14.23 6.21
C THR A 311 -11.69 -15.69 6.07
N GLY A 312 -12.99 -15.96 5.97
CA GLY A 312 -13.47 -17.29 5.61
C GLY A 312 -13.08 -17.66 4.17
N GLY A 313 -13.44 -16.83 3.21
CA GLY A 313 -13.27 -17.11 1.78
C GLY A 313 -13.38 -15.82 0.97
N ILE A 314 -12.61 -15.67 -0.10
CA ILE A 314 -12.67 -14.47 -0.94
C ILE A 314 -13.92 -14.46 -1.85
N GLY A 315 -14.31 -13.29 -2.32
CA GLY A 315 -15.10 -13.18 -3.55
C GLY A 315 -14.26 -13.60 -4.78
N GLY A 316 -14.89 -13.67 -5.94
CA GLY A 316 -14.23 -14.12 -7.16
C GLY A 316 -15.09 -13.88 -8.38
N VAL A 317 -14.82 -14.64 -9.45
CA VAL A 317 -15.67 -14.66 -10.63
C VAL A 317 -16.92 -15.47 -10.31
N HIS A 318 -18.11 -14.88 -10.49
CA HIS A 318 -19.36 -15.60 -10.29
C HIS A 318 -19.56 -16.64 -11.41
N ARG A 319 -20.39 -17.66 -11.14
CA ARG A 319 -20.81 -18.60 -12.18
C ARG A 319 -21.51 -17.83 -13.30
N HIS A 320 -21.20 -18.16 -14.56
CA HIS A 320 -21.57 -17.39 -15.75
C HIS A 320 -20.97 -15.96 -15.82
N GLY A 321 -19.88 -15.70 -15.09
CA GLY A 321 -19.15 -14.43 -15.09
C GLY A 321 -18.60 -14.01 -16.46
N GLU A 322 -18.36 -14.96 -17.36
CA GLU A 322 -17.96 -14.72 -18.75
C GLU A 322 -19.04 -14.02 -19.60
N VAL A 323 -20.30 -14.09 -19.18
CA VAL A 323 -21.43 -13.41 -19.82
C VAL A 323 -21.84 -12.18 -19.03
N THR A 324 -21.99 -12.35 -17.71
CA THR A 324 -22.57 -11.32 -16.82
C THR A 324 -21.55 -10.25 -16.40
N MET A 325 -20.26 -10.58 -16.45
CA MET A 325 -19.18 -9.78 -15.88
C MET A 325 -19.35 -9.51 -14.38
N ASP A 326 -20.08 -10.36 -13.66
CA ASP A 326 -20.18 -10.30 -12.20
C ASP A 326 -18.90 -10.87 -11.56
N ILE A 327 -17.96 -9.96 -11.30
CA ILE A 327 -16.61 -10.27 -10.80
C ILE A 327 -16.37 -9.43 -9.55
N SER A 328 -15.98 -10.10 -8.45
CA SER A 328 -15.70 -9.42 -7.19
C SER A 328 -14.55 -8.42 -7.30
N ALA A 329 -14.74 -7.24 -6.70
CA ALA A 329 -13.68 -6.25 -6.53
C ALA A 329 -12.51 -6.77 -5.67
N ASP A 330 -12.69 -7.86 -4.92
CA ASP A 330 -11.63 -8.51 -4.15
C ASP A 330 -10.45 -8.92 -5.04
N LEU A 331 -10.69 -9.36 -6.28
CA LEU A 331 -9.63 -9.78 -7.21
C LEU A 331 -8.77 -8.60 -7.68
N GLN A 332 -9.41 -7.45 -7.91
CA GLN A 332 -8.70 -6.21 -8.24
C GLN A 332 -7.96 -5.66 -7.01
N GLU A 333 -8.53 -5.78 -5.82
CA GLU A 333 -7.83 -5.39 -4.60
C GLU A 333 -6.58 -6.24 -4.38
N LEU A 334 -6.68 -7.56 -4.58
CA LEU A 334 -5.54 -8.48 -4.55
C LEU A 334 -4.45 -8.11 -5.57
N ALA A 335 -4.81 -7.58 -6.74
CA ALA A 335 -3.82 -7.15 -7.73
C ALA A 335 -3.00 -5.92 -7.31
N HIS A 336 -3.53 -5.09 -6.39
CA HIS A 336 -2.97 -3.75 -6.11
C HIS A 336 -2.55 -3.50 -4.66
N THR A 337 -3.09 -4.25 -3.70
CA THR A 337 -2.95 -3.96 -2.28
C THR A 337 -2.09 -5.01 -1.59
N SER A 338 -0.96 -4.58 -1.05
CA SER A 338 0.12 -5.38 -0.46
C SER A 338 -0.25 -5.93 0.92
N VAL A 339 -1.22 -6.83 0.92
CA VAL A 339 -1.73 -7.58 2.07
C VAL A 339 -1.85 -9.05 1.67
N ALA A 340 -1.37 -9.96 2.53
CA ALA A 340 -1.58 -11.39 2.38
C ALA A 340 -2.96 -11.77 2.94
N VAL A 341 -3.77 -12.43 2.13
CA VAL A 341 -5.13 -12.83 2.50
C VAL A 341 -5.18 -14.34 2.72
N VAL A 342 -5.41 -14.76 3.97
CA VAL A 342 -5.57 -16.16 4.35
C VAL A 342 -7.04 -16.53 4.33
N CYS A 343 -7.40 -17.52 3.52
CA CYS A 343 -8.78 -17.95 3.35
C CYS A 343 -8.89 -19.42 2.94
N ALA A 344 -10.09 -19.99 3.02
CA ALA A 344 -10.41 -21.33 2.52
C ALA A 344 -10.70 -21.33 1.00
N GLY A 345 -9.94 -20.55 0.24
CA GLY A 345 -10.15 -20.33 -1.18
C GLY A 345 -11.30 -19.36 -1.50
N ALA A 346 -11.86 -19.46 -2.70
CA ALA A 346 -13.05 -18.71 -3.10
C ALA A 346 -14.31 -19.39 -2.55
N LYS A 347 -15.33 -18.60 -2.17
CA LYS A 347 -16.62 -19.15 -1.72
C LYS A 347 -17.17 -20.10 -2.80
N GLN A 348 -17.55 -21.34 -2.44
CA GLN A 348 -17.90 -22.41 -3.40
C GLN A 348 -19.08 -22.07 -4.35
N ILE A 349 -19.87 -21.06 -4.00
CA ILE A 349 -20.94 -20.50 -4.86
C ILE A 349 -20.40 -19.80 -6.12
N LEU A 350 -19.08 -19.57 -6.20
CA LEU A 350 -18.38 -18.91 -7.30
C LEU A 350 -17.82 -19.92 -8.31
N ASP A 351 -17.25 -19.40 -9.39
CA ASP A 351 -16.49 -20.19 -10.34
C ASP A 351 -15.00 -20.19 -9.95
N ILE A 352 -14.53 -21.32 -9.41
CA ILE A 352 -13.14 -21.45 -8.94
C ILE A 352 -12.15 -21.38 -10.10
N GLY A 353 -12.41 -22.09 -11.19
CA GLY A 353 -11.52 -22.12 -12.36
C GLY A 353 -11.30 -20.73 -12.93
N ARG A 354 -12.38 -19.99 -13.20
CA ARG A 354 -12.28 -18.62 -13.71
C ARG A 354 -11.66 -17.66 -12.71
N THR A 355 -11.85 -17.88 -11.41
CA THR A 355 -11.20 -17.07 -10.36
C THR A 355 -9.68 -17.26 -10.39
N LEU A 356 -9.19 -18.50 -10.54
CA LEU A 356 -7.76 -18.78 -10.64
C LEU A 356 -7.14 -18.18 -11.91
N GLU A 357 -7.79 -18.34 -13.07
CA GLU A 357 -7.36 -17.72 -14.34
C GLU A 357 -7.29 -16.19 -14.25
N TYR A 358 -8.25 -15.57 -13.54
CA TYR A 358 -8.25 -14.13 -13.32
C TYR A 358 -7.08 -13.69 -12.43
N LEU A 359 -6.82 -14.41 -11.34
CA LEU A 359 -5.71 -14.13 -10.43
C LEU A 359 -4.35 -14.30 -11.13
N GLU A 360 -4.21 -15.33 -11.96
CA GLU A 360 -3.04 -15.55 -12.82
C GLU A 360 -2.85 -14.34 -13.76
N THR A 361 -3.90 -13.95 -14.48
CA THR A 361 -3.87 -12.80 -15.41
C THR A 361 -3.43 -11.51 -14.72
N MET A 362 -3.85 -11.31 -13.46
CA MET A 362 -3.50 -10.13 -12.67
C MET A 362 -2.15 -10.26 -11.93
N GLY A 363 -1.44 -11.37 -12.08
CA GLY A 363 -0.15 -11.61 -11.44
C GLY A 363 -0.23 -11.76 -9.92
N VAL A 364 -1.37 -12.21 -9.38
CA VAL A 364 -1.55 -12.47 -7.95
C VAL A 364 -1.09 -13.88 -7.61
N PRO A 365 -0.04 -14.07 -6.78
CA PRO A 365 0.38 -15.40 -6.37
C PRO A 365 -0.68 -16.07 -5.48
N VAL A 366 -0.97 -17.34 -5.76
CA VAL A 366 -1.85 -18.19 -4.95
C VAL A 366 -1.01 -19.34 -4.37
N ILE A 367 -0.93 -19.40 -3.04
CA ILE A 367 -0.08 -20.34 -2.31
C ILE A 367 -0.95 -21.24 -1.44
N GLY A 368 -0.88 -22.56 -1.65
CA GLY A 368 -1.55 -23.53 -0.80
C GLY A 368 -0.80 -23.77 0.51
N VAL A 369 -1.52 -23.89 1.63
CA VAL A 369 -0.93 -24.26 2.94
C VAL A 369 -0.88 -25.79 3.06
N GLY A 370 0.29 -26.37 2.82
CA GLY A 370 0.49 -27.83 2.86
C GLY A 370 -0.34 -28.61 1.83
N THR A 371 -0.78 -27.96 0.76
CA THR A 371 -1.63 -28.54 -0.30
C THR A 371 -1.26 -27.99 -1.66
N ASP A 372 -1.28 -28.83 -2.69
CA ASP A 372 -1.13 -28.48 -4.11
C ASP A 372 -2.48 -28.32 -4.84
N GLU A 373 -3.57 -28.33 -4.08
CA GLU A 373 -4.94 -28.19 -4.58
C GLU A 373 -5.64 -27.00 -3.91
N PHE A 374 -6.35 -26.20 -4.70
CA PHE A 374 -7.11 -25.07 -4.21
C PHE A 374 -8.33 -25.57 -3.43
N PRO A 375 -8.57 -25.11 -2.19
CA PRO A 375 -9.74 -25.48 -1.41
C PRO A 375 -11.01 -24.82 -1.95
N ALA A 376 -12.13 -25.52 -1.82
CA ALA A 376 -13.46 -25.05 -2.23
C ALA A 376 -14.29 -24.64 -1.01
N PHE A 377 -13.76 -23.76 -0.18
CA PHE A 377 -14.45 -23.19 1.00
C PHE A 377 -14.91 -24.26 1.99
N TYR A 378 -16.15 -24.77 1.85
CA TYR A 378 -16.68 -25.87 2.67
C TYR A 378 -15.94 -27.19 2.45
N CYS A 379 -15.34 -27.37 1.28
CA CYS A 379 -14.70 -28.61 0.89
C CYS A 379 -13.19 -28.43 0.85
N ARG A 380 -12.48 -29.42 1.40
CA ARG A 380 -11.01 -29.44 1.43
C ARG A 380 -10.38 -29.40 0.03
N ARG A 381 -11.10 -29.92 -0.96
CA ARG A 381 -10.65 -30.20 -2.32
C ARG A 381 -11.64 -29.62 -3.33
N SER A 382 -11.14 -29.07 -4.44
CA SER A 382 -11.92 -28.48 -5.53
C SER A 382 -11.71 -29.16 -6.88
N GLY A 383 -10.65 -29.97 -7.01
CA GLY A 383 -10.16 -30.48 -8.29
C GLY A 383 -9.26 -29.50 -9.06
N HIS A 384 -9.10 -28.25 -8.61
CA HIS A 384 -8.21 -27.27 -9.23
C HIS A 384 -6.83 -27.26 -8.58
N LYS A 385 -5.78 -27.44 -9.39
CA LYS A 385 -4.39 -27.44 -8.92
C LYS A 385 -3.87 -26.04 -8.66
N LEU A 386 -2.94 -25.95 -7.72
CA LEU A 386 -2.13 -24.77 -7.44
C LEU A 386 -0.71 -24.96 -7.99
N ASP A 387 -0.11 -23.86 -8.42
CA ASP A 387 1.29 -23.87 -8.89
C ASP A 387 2.29 -23.96 -7.73
N TYR A 388 1.90 -23.45 -6.55
CA TYR A 388 2.77 -23.34 -5.38
C TYR A 388 2.06 -23.83 -4.12
N ALA A 389 2.78 -24.66 -3.36
CA ALA A 389 2.39 -25.16 -2.05
C ALA A 389 3.53 -24.86 -1.06
N ALA A 390 3.24 -24.09 -0.02
CA ALA A 390 4.20 -23.83 1.06
C ALA A 390 4.08 -24.92 2.13
N LYS A 391 5.22 -25.35 2.68
CA LYS A 391 5.27 -26.41 3.70
C LYS A 391 4.83 -25.92 5.08
N ASP A 392 5.06 -24.65 5.38
CA ASP A 392 4.82 -24.02 6.68
C ASP A 392 4.65 -22.50 6.55
N GLU A 393 4.25 -21.87 7.66
CA GLU A 393 4.01 -20.42 7.73
C GLU A 393 5.29 -19.59 7.59
N ALA A 394 6.45 -20.15 7.90
CA ALA A 394 7.74 -19.49 7.75
C ALA A 394 8.13 -19.34 6.27
N GLU A 395 7.87 -20.36 5.45
CA GLU A 395 8.04 -20.29 4.00
C GLU A 395 7.10 -19.25 3.37
N ILE A 396 5.84 -19.20 3.81
CA ILE A 396 4.89 -18.17 3.37
C ILE A 396 5.43 -16.78 3.71
N ALA A 397 5.85 -16.55 4.96
CA ALA A 397 6.41 -15.27 5.38
C ALA A 397 7.64 -14.86 4.56
N ALA A 398 8.50 -15.82 4.18
CA ALA A 398 9.65 -15.57 3.31
C ALA A 398 9.23 -15.15 1.89
N ILE A 399 8.21 -15.78 1.31
CA ILE A 399 7.63 -15.41 0.01
C ILE A 399 7.08 -13.97 0.06
N LEU A 400 6.31 -13.63 1.11
CA LEU A 400 5.76 -12.28 1.28
C LEU A 400 6.88 -11.23 1.35
N LYS A 401 7.92 -11.49 2.16
CA LYS A 401 9.09 -10.62 2.28
C LYS A 401 9.80 -10.45 0.93
N ALA A 402 10.01 -11.54 0.19
CA ALA A 402 10.66 -11.51 -1.12
C ALA A 402 9.85 -10.69 -2.13
N LYS A 403 8.54 -10.95 -2.26
CA LYS A 403 7.65 -10.22 -3.19
C LYS A 403 7.74 -8.71 -2.96
N TRP A 404 7.53 -8.27 -1.72
CA TRP A 404 7.49 -6.84 -1.43
C TRP A 404 8.89 -6.20 -1.43
N ALA A 405 9.96 -6.92 -1.04
CA ALA A 405 11.34 -6.41 -1.16
C ALA A 405 11.79 -6.21 -2.62
N LEU A 406 11.23 -6.97 -3.57
CA LEU A 406 11.43 -6.76 -5.01
C LEU A 406 10.69 -5.54 -5.57
N GLY A 407 9.90 -4.84 -4.74
CA GLY A 407 9.06 -3.72 -5.17
C GLY A 407 7.81 -4.15 -5.94
N MET A 408 7.42 -5.43 -5.88
CA MET A 408 6.22 -5.93 -6.54
C MET A 408 4.99 -5.63 -5.67
N GLU A 409 4.20 -4.66 -6.08
CA GLU A 409 2.91 -4.33 -5.46
C GLU A 409 1.89 -5.49 -5.59
N GLY A 410 0.75 -5.36 -4.90
CA GLY A 410 -0.28 -6.40 -4.86
C GLY A 410 -0.13 -7.39 -3.70
N GLY A 411 -1.22 -8.09 -3.44
CA GLY A 411 -1.38 -9.06 -2.38
C GLY A 411 -0.88 -10.45 -2.75
N VAL A 412 -1.10 -11.38 -1.84
CA VAL A 412 -0.85 -12.82 -2.02
C VAL A 412 -2.04 -13.56 -1.42
N LEU A 413 -2.62 -14.48 -2.18
CA LEU A 413 -3.70 -15.33 -1.70
C LEU A 413 -3.12 -16.58 -1.05
N ILE A 414 -3.39 -16.78 0.23
CA ILE A 414 -2.96 -17.96 0.98
C ILE A 414 -4.19 -18.87 1.15
N ALA A 415 -4.18 -19.97 0.39
CA ALA A 415 -5.27 -20.91 0.31
C ALA A 415 -5.08 -22.01 1.38
N ASN A 416 -5.79 -21.86 2.50
CA ASN A 416 -5.74 -22.76 3.63
C ASN A 416 -6.94 -23.71 3.63
N PRO A 417 -6.75 -25.02 3.39
CA PRO A 417 -7.84 -25.97 3.34
C PRO A 417 -8.52 -26.13 4.72
N ILE A 418 -9.85 -26.23 4.74
CA ILE A 418 -10.59 -26.64 5.93
C ILE A 418 -10.09 -28.01 6.44
N ASP A 419 -10.09 -28.19 7.75
CA ASP A 419 -9.73 -29.46 8.38
C ASP A 419 -10.67 -30.58 7.94
N GLU A 420 -10.14 -31.80 7.82
CA GLU A 420 -10.89 -32.94 7.30
C GLU A 420 -12.13 -33.26 8.12
N ALA A 421 -12.07 -33.07 9.45
CA ALA A 421 -13.18 -33.32 10.36
C ALA A 421 -14.34 -32.30 10.23
N ASP A 422 -14.05 -31.11 9.73
CA ASP A 422 -15.02 -30.02 9.57
C ASP A 422 -15.42 -29.80 8.10
N GLY A 423 -14.79 -30.53 7.17
CA GLY A 423 -15.03 -30.44 5.74
C GLY A 423 -16.29 -31.18 5.29
N LEU A 424 -16.93 -30.66 4.23
CA LEU A 424 -18.07 -31.29 3.57
C LEU A 424 -17.65 -31.95 2.25
N ASP A 425 -18.45 -32.92 1.79
CA ASP A 425 -18.24 -33.56 0.50
C ASP A 425 -18.52 -32.60 -0.66
N PHE A 426 -17.63 -32.60 -1.65
CA PHE A 426 -17.70 -31.69 -2.79
C PHE A 426 -18.96 -31.89 -3.62
N ASN A 427 -19.31 -33.12 -3.98
CA ASN A 427 -20.46 -33.40 -4.85
C ASN A 427 -21.78 -33.12 -4.13
N TYR A 428 -21.84 -33.42 -2.83
CA TYR A 428 -22.97 -33.06 -1.98
C TYR A 428 -23.19 -31.55 -1.96
N MET A 429 -22.14 -30.77 -1.68
CA MET A 429 -22.24 -29.31 -1.64
C MET A 429 -22.54 -28.70 -3.00
N GLU A 430 -22.00 -29.28 -4.07
CA GLU A 430 -22.25 -28.82 -5.44
C GLU A 430 -23.73 -28.99 -5.83
N GLY A 431 -24.35 -30.11 -5.45
CA GLY A 431 -25.79 -30.31 -5.61
C GLY A 431 -26.62 -29.27 -4.87
N ILE A 432 -26.25 -28.95 -3.62
CA ILE A 432 -26.94 -27.93 -2.81
C ILE A 432 -26.79 -26.53 -3.42
N ILE A 433 -25.59 -26.18 -3.88
CA ILE A 433 -25.29 -24.88 -4.46
C ILE A 433 -26.05 -24.66 -5.77
N ASN A 434 -26.18 -25.69 -6.61
CA ASN A 434 -26.98 -25.59 -7.84
C ASN A 434 -28.45 -25.25 -7.54
N VAL A 435 -29.05 -25.90 -6.53
CA VAL A 435 -30.42 -25.57 -6.08
C VAL A 435 -30.51 -24.14 -5.54
N ALA A 436 -29.49 -23.66 -4.82
CA ALA A 436 -29.46 -22.30 -4.31
C ALA A 436 -29.34 -21.24 -5.44
N LEU A 437 -28.58 -21.54 -6.50
CA LEU A 437 -28.45 -20.67 -7.68
C LEU A 437 -29.77 -20.57 -8.45
N GLU A 438 -30.44 -21.70 -8.70
CA GLU A 438 -31.77 -21.71 -9.32
C GLU A 438 -32.78 -20.88 -8.52
N ALA A 439 -32.71 -20.94 -7.18
CA ALA A 439 -33.56 -20.13 -6.32
C ALA A 439 -33.23 -18.62 -6.40
N ALA A 440 -31.96 -18.25 -6.56
CA ALA A 440 -31.55 -16.85 -6.72
C ALA A 440 -32.04 -16.28 -8.05
N ASP A 441 -31.91 -17.05 -9.13
CA ASP A 441 -32.40 -16.69 -10.46
C ASP A 441 -33.93 -16.53 -10.47
N ALA A 442 -34.65 -17.48 -9.88
CA ALA A 442 -36.11 -17.39 -9.76
C ALA A 442 -36.58 -16.17 -8.95
N ALA A 443 -35.76 -15.71 -8.00
CA ALA A 443 -36.03 -14.54 -7.17
C ALA A 443 -35.50 -13.22 -7.79
N GLY A 444 -34.76 -13.27 -8.91
CA GLY A 444 -34.16 -12.09 -9.55
C GLY A 444 -33.11 -11.38 -8.68
N VAL A 445 -32.39 -12.13 -7.84
CA VAL A 445 -31.38 -11.57 -6.93
C VAL A 445 -30.04 -11.46 -7.65
N HIS A 446 -29.48 -10.25 -7.71
CA HIS A 446 -28.26 -9.95 -8.46
C HIS A 446 -27.30 -9.01 -7.71
N GLY A 447 -26.08 -8.88 -8.21
CA GLY A 447 -25.10 -7.93 -7.71
C GLY A 447 -24.73 -8.17 -6.24
N LYS A 448 -24.63 -7.12 -5.43
CA LYS A 448 -24.09 -7.24 -4.07
C LYS A 448 -24.91 -8.12 -3.11
N ASP A 449 -26.18 -8.36 -3.46
CA ASP A 449 -27.17 -9.08 -2.66
C ASP A 449 -27.18 -10.59 -2.95
N ILE A 450 -26.52 -11.04 -4.03
CA ILE A 450 -26.50 -12.46 -4.44
C ILE A 450 -25.74 -13.34 -3.44
N THR A 451 -24.58 -12.90 -2.94
CA THR A 451 -23.77 -13.71 -2.01
C THR A 451 -24.47 -13.94 -0.67
N PRO A 452 -25.03 -12.92 0.03
CA PRO A 452 -25.80 -13.17 1.25
C PRO A 452 -27.00 -14.10 1.03
N PHE A 453 -27.72 -13.94 -0.08
CA PHE A 453 -28.84 -14.81 -0.44
C PHE A 453 -28.39 -16.27 -0.59
N LEU A 454 -27.34 -16.52 -1.36
CA LEU A 454 -26.84 -17.87 -1.62
C LEU A 454 -26.32 -18.54 -0.33
N LEU A 455 -25.59 -17.81 0.52
CA LEU A 455 -25.10 -18.36 1.79
C LEU A 455 -26.26 -18.70 2.74
N ALA A 456 -27.28 -17.86 2.82
CA ALA A 456 -28.49 -18.13 3.62
C ALA A 456 -29.22 -19.38 3.10
N LYS A 457 -29.37 -19.51 1.77
CA LYS A 457 -30.04 -20.65 1.14
C LYS A 457 -29.26 -21.96 1.33
N VAL A 458 -27.94 -21.92 1.19
CA VAL A 458 -27.06 -23.08 1.47
C VAL A 458 -27.13 -23.50 2.93
N LYS A 459 -27.22 -22.54 3.88
CA LYS A 459 -27.44 -22.87 5.30
C LYS A 459 -28.78 -23.58 5.53
N GLU A 460 -29.85 -23.08 4.94
CA GLU A 460 -31.20 -23.70 5.00
C GLU A 460 -31.16 -25.14 4.48
N LEU A 461 -30.61 -25.34 3.28
CA LEU A 461 -30.60 -26.63 2.59
C LEU A 461 -29.69 -27.68 3.24
N THR A 462 -28.67 -27.27 3.98
CA THR A 462 -27.77 -28.17 4.73
C THR A 462 -28.19 -28.38 6.19
N GLY A 463 -29.32 -27.80 6.63
CA GLY A 463 -29.74 -27.88 8.03
C GLY A 463 -28.74 -27.25 9.02
N GLY A 464 -27.90 -26.33 8.55
CA GLY A 464 -26.89 -25.63 9.36
C GLY A 464 -25.48 -26.23 9.34
N GLU A 465 -25.24 -27.36 8.68
CA GLU A 465 -23.89 -27.96 8.59
C GLU A 465 -22.89 -27.06 7.85
N SER A 466 -23.33 -26.35 6.80
CA SER A 466 -22.49 -25.37 6.09
C SER A 466 -22.08 -24.21 7.00
N PHE A 467 -22.95 -23.80 7.94
CA PHE A 467 -22.63 -22.75 8.90
C PHE A 467 -21.57 -23.20 9.91
N LYS A 468 -21.67 -24.42 10.44
CA LYS A 468 -20.64 -25.00 11.32
C LYS A 468 -19.29 -25.07 10.61
N SER A 469 -19.28 -25.55 9.37
CA SER A 469 -18.08 -25.64 8.52
C SER A 469 -17.48 -24.25 8.27
N ASN A 470 -18.33 -23.24 8.01
CA ASN A 470 -17.89 -21.85 7.81
C ASN A 470 -17.24 -21.23 9.07
N VAL A 471 -17.77 -21.53 10.25
CA VAL A 471 -17.16 -21.10 11.52
C VAL A 471 -15.80 -21.79 11.70
N ALA A 472 -15.72 -23.10 11.49
CA ALA A 472 -14.49 -23.87 11.66
C ALA A 472 -13.36 -23.40 10.72
N LEU A 473 -13.65 -23.25 9.42
CA LEU A 473 -12.66 -22.76 8.46
C LEU A 473 -12.19 -21.34 8.78
N ALA A 474 -13.08 -20.45 9.24
CA ALA A 474 -12.70 -19.07 9.53
C ALA A 474 -11.79 -18.99 10.77
N LEU A 475 -12.04 -19.81 11.79
CA LEU A 475 -11.15 -19.93 12.95
C LEU A 475 -9.80 -20.55 12.56
N ASN A 476 -9.79 -21.55 11.68
CA ASN A 476 -8.55 -22.14 11.16
C ASN A 476 -7.72 -21.10 10.39
N ASN A 477 -8.36 -20.33 9.50
CA ASN A 477 -7.70 -19.27 8.74
C ASN A 477 -7.11 -18.18 9.65
N ALA A 478 -7.82 -17.78 10.70
CA ALA A 478 -7.31 -16.83 11.68
C ALA A 478 -6.07 -17.35 12.42
N ARG A 479 -6.05 -18.64 12.77
CA ARG A 479 -4.89 -19.29 13.38
C ARG A 479 -3.67 -19.27 12.45
N VAL A 480 -3.85 -19.70 11.20
CA VAL A 480 -2.77 -19.71 10.19
C VAL A 480 -2.28 -18.28 9.89
N ALA A 481 -3.20 -17.32 9.77
CA ALA A 481 -2.86 -15.91 9.59
C ALA A 481 -2.02 -15.35 10.74
N ALA A 482 -2.37 -15.67 11.98
CA ALA A 482 -1.61 -15.22 13.15
C ALA A 482 -0.18 -15.79 13.15
N LYS A 483 -0.02 -17.08 12.84
CA LYS A 483 1.30 -17.71 12.70
C LYS A 483 2.12 -17.08 11.57
N ILE A 484 1.53 -16.84 10.40
CA ILE A 484 2.19 -16.14 9.29
C ILE A 484 2.60 -14.73 9.71
N ALA A 485 1.73 -13.99 10.41
CA ALA A 485 2.06 -12.64 10.89
C ALA A 485 3.23 -12.64 11.87
N VAL A 486 3.27 -13.61 12.79
CA VAL A 486 4.39 -13.81 13.74
C VAL A 486 5.70 -14.10 12.99
N GLU A 487 5.70 -15.02 12.02
CA GLU A 487 6.89 -15.32 11.20
C GLU A 487 7.32 -14.12 10.34
N TYR A 488 6.35 -13.38 9.80
CA TYR A 488 6.59 -12.18 9.00
C TYR A 488 7.22 -11.05 9.83
N ALA A 489 6.83 -10.90 11.10
CA ALA A 489 7.37 -9.90 12.02
C ALA A 489 8.82 -10.19 12.48
N LYS A 490 9.32 -11.42 12.33
CA LYS A 490 10.72 -11.75 12.64
C LYS A 490 11.67 -10.98 11.72
N LYS A 491 12.80 -10.51 12.25
CA LYS A 491 13.81 -9.76 11.50
C LYS A 491 14.63 -10.63 10.57
#